data_AF-A0A2I5HG44-F1
#
_entry.id   AF-A0A2I5HG44-F1
#
_cell.length_a   1.000
_cell.length_b   1.000
_cell.length_c   1.000
_cell.angle_alpha   90.00
_cell.angle_beta   90.00
_cell.angle_gamma   90.00
#
_symmetry.space_group_name_H-M   'P 1'
#
loop_
_entity.id
_entity.type
_entity.pdbx_description
1 polymer ?
#
loop_
_entity_poly.entity_id
_entity_poly.type
_entity_poly.pdbx_seq_one_letter_code
_entity_poly.pdbx_strand_id
1 'polypeptide(L)'
;MTMSWLETVAKNVGISVTEAEERLQKRGIFSDKTIRPTPKLTITGIRFKGYKVGKVTGAFSFSWQDLSTGVWAVTSFGGTNKSNLVGKSSVLEIILWCLRGEVKGLQEDVRSWLSWVQLTFQLDMRPHTIEFAVNNKQPNGELKTTRPNGDCETIARFSSDEGFAAVMSSFMMNVFDLQPISSRKNNDVGGSTVIHGWSALSGALYFGGEHKSLLGDVLMSGLPGRMLQLYVGMPWASTLIQSVTAKKEIDQQAAYLAREHTSLMTLEEKALVRVSTHLEQARSDLVKITDKRVSVSTLDELMDKVRTLTKQVLDSEHIAAKALTEMTALRSSSDGVRILAL
;
A
#
# COMPACT_ATOMS: atom_id res chain seq x y z
N MET A 1 6.52 -37.81 -11.97
CA MET A 1 5.99 -36.47 -12.27
C MET A 1 5.88 -35.74 -10.95
N THR A 2 6.58 -34.63 -10.80
CA THR A 2 6.45 -33.74 -9.62
C THR A 2 5.07 -33.08 -9.68
N MET A 3 4.31 -33.15 -8.57
CA MET A 3 3.02 -32.46 -8.47
C MET A 3 3.22 -30.95 -8.68
N SER A 4 2.27 -30.31 -9.35
CA SER A 4 2.24 -28.86 -9.47
C SER A 4 2.01 -28.21 -8.09
N TRP A 5 2.34 -26.93 -7.96
CA TRP A 5 2.13 -26.19 -6.72
C TRP A 5 0.65 -26.19 -6.29
N LEU A 6 -0.28 -25.97 -7.24
CA LEU A 6 -1.72 -26.01 -6.97
C LEU A 6 -2.19 -27.40 -6.53
N GLU A 7 -1.68 -28.47 -7.15
CA GLU A 7 -1.97 -29.85 -6.75
C GLU A 7 -1.47 -30.14 -5.33
N THR A 8 -0.32 -29.60 -4.96
CA THR A 8 0.25 -29.75 -3.61
C THR A 8 -0.60 -29.03 -2.57
N VAL A 9 -1.01 -27.78 -2.86
CA VAL A 9 -1.91 -27.00 -1.97
C VAL A 9 -3.26 -27.71 -1.82
N ALA A 10 -3.87 -28.12 -2.93
CA ALA A 10 -5.16 -28.79 -2.95
C ALA A 10 -5.12 -30.10 -2.14
N LYS A 11 -4.05 -30.89 -2.28
CA LYS A 11 -3.84 -32.12 -1.53
C LYS A 11 -3.68 -31.89 -0.03
N ASN A 12 -2.88 -30.90 0.36
CA ASN A 12 -2.64 -30.62 1.79
C ASN A 12 -3.92 -30.20 2.51
N VAL A 13 -4.74 -29.38 1.85
CA VAL A 13 -5.99 -28.85 2.41
C VAL A 13 -7.19 -29.79 2.17
N GLY A 14 -7.04 -30.83 1.34
CA GLY A 14 -8.09 -31.80 1.04
C GLY A 14 -9.23 -31.25 0.16
N ILE A 15 -8.93 -30.29 -0.72
CA ILE A 15 -9.88 -29.64 -1.63
C ILE A 15 -9.55 -29.95 -3.10
N SER A 16 -10.46 -29.60 -4.02
CA SER A 16 -10.17 -29.72 -5.45
C SER A 16 -9.15 -28.68 -5.92
N VAL A 17 -8.43 -28.95 -7.00
CA VAL A 17 -7.44 -28.03 -7.57
C VAL A 17 -8.10 -26.71 -8.00
N THR A 18 -9.28 -26.77 -8.61
CA THR A 18 -10.07 -25.60 -9.03
C THR A 18 -10.50 -24.75 -7.83
N GLU A 19 -10.94 -25.39 -6.74
CA GLU A 19 -11.33 -24.68 -5.53
C GLU A 19 -10.12 -24.04 -4.82
N ALA A 20 -8.96 -24.70 -4.82
CA ALA A 20 -7.73 -24.13 -4.31
C ALA A 20 -7.34 -22.86 -5.09
N GLU A 21 -7.40 -22.92 -6.42
CA GLU A 21 -7.09 -21.79 -7.30
C GLU A 21 -8.04 -20.62 -7.07
N GLU A 22 -9.35 -20.84 -7.04
CA GLU A 22 -10.35 -19.78 -6.79
C GLU A 22 -10.13 -19.08 -5.45
N ARG A 23 -9.84 -19.84 -4.38
CA ARG A 23 -9.59 -19.28 -3.04
C ARG A 23 -8.33 -18.44 -3.00
N LEU A 24 -7.27 -18.87 -3.68
CA LEU A 24 -6.01 -18.14 -3.78
C LEU A 24 -6.17 -16.85 -4.60
N GLN A 25 -6.82 -16.94 -5.77
CA GLN A 25 -7.07 -15.79 -6.64
C GLN A 25 -7.97 -14.74 -5.97
N LYS A 26 -8.98 -15.17 -5.20
CA LYS A 26 -9.84 -14.26 -4.42
C LYS A 26 -9.06 -13.42 -3.41
N ARG A 27 -7.89 -13.91 -2.99
CA ARG A 27 -6.96 -13.21 -2.08
C ARG A 27 -5.78 -12.56 -2.83
N GLY A 28 -5.83 -12.52 -4.16
CA GLY A 28 -4.78 -11.95 -5.00
C GLY A 28 -3.46 -12.76 -5.00
N ILE A 29 -3.52 -14.04 -4.65
CA ILE A 29 -2.36 -14.95 -4.70
C ILE A 29 -2.38 -15.66 -6.05
N PHE A 30 -1.29 -15.53 -6.80
CA PHE A 30 -1.13 -16.16 -8.11
C PHE A 30 0.11 -17.07 -8.12
N SER A 31 0.06 -18.12 -8.93
CA SER A 31 1.24 -18.96 -9.17
C SER A 31 2.37 -18.13 -9.77
N ASP A 32 3.62 -18.50 -9.47
CA ASP A 32 4.78 -17.83 -10.04
C ASP A 32 4.70 -17.83 -11.56
N LYS A 33 4.69 -16.64 -12.15
CA LYS A 33 4.75 -16.51 -13.60
C LYS A 33 6.18 -16.86 -14.00
N THR A 34 6.34 -17.47 -15.18
CA THR A 34 7.67 -17.62 -15.79
C THR A 34 8.36 -16.26 -15.77
N ILE A 35 9.52 -16.17 -15.09
CA ILE A 35 10.28 -14.92 -14.94
C ILE A 35 10.47 -14.32 -16.32
N ARG A 36 9.80 -13.19 -16.58
CA ARG A 36 10.10 -12.39 -17.76
C ARG A 36 11.52 -11.83 -17.54
N PRO A 37 12.44 -11.95 -18.50
CA PRO A 37 13.74 -11.30 -18.38
C PRO A 37 13.55 -9.82 -18.03
N THR A 38 14.23 -9.34 -16.99
CA THR A 38 14.12 -7.94 -16.56
C THR A 38 14.47 -7.03 -17.74
N PRO A 39 13.56 -6.13 -18.17
CA PRO A 39 13.79 -5.32 -19.34
C PRO A 39 14.97 -4.37 -19.11
N LYS A 40 15.78 -4.16 -20.16
CA LYS A 40 16.89 -3.23 -20.13
C LYS A 40 16.42 -1.83 -20.49
N LEU A 41 16.44 -0.93 -19.52
CA LEU A 41 16.21 0.50 -19.73
C LEU A 41 17.53 1.21 -20.06
N THR A 42 17.62 1.81 -21.25
CA THR A 42 18.80 2.60 -21.67
C THR A 42 18.35 3.99 -22.09
N ILE A 43 18.86 5.04 -21.43
CA ILE A 43 18.61 6.42 -21.83
C ILE A 43 19.45 6.71 -23.08
N THR A 44 18.82 7.24 -24.13
CA THR A 44 19.48 7.55 -25.42
C THR A 44 19.65 9.04 -25.65
N GLY A 45 18.90 9.87 -24.93
CA GLY A 45 19.10 11.31 -24.98
C GLY A 45 18.11 12.10 -24.15
N ILE A 46 18.52 13.30 -23.77
CA ILE A 46 17.72 14.29 -23.04
C ILE A 46 17.86 15.65 -23.73
N ARG A 47 16.72 16.31 -23.92
CA ARG A 47 16.65 17.68 -24.45
C ARG A 47 15.72 18.50 -23.58
N PHE A 48 16.08 19.73 -23.29
CA PHE A 48 15.18 20.66 -22.62
C PHE A 48 15.56 22.11 -22.93
N LYS A 49 14.57 23.00 -22.86
CA LYS A 49 14.76 24.43 -23.11
C LYS A 49 13.86 25.26 -22.22
N GLY A 50 14.25 26.51 -22.03
CA GLY A 50 13.57 27.38 -21.10
C GLY A 50 14.12 28.79 -21.11
N TYR A 51 13.68 29.57 -20.12
CA TYR A 51 14.10 30.94 -19.91
C TYR A 51 14.45 31.16 -18.44
N LYS A 52 15.70 31.51 -18.15
CA LYS A 52 16.12 31.82 -16.78
C LYS A 52 15.61 33.18 -16.38
N VAL A 53 15.09 33.27 -15.16
CA VAL A 53 14.63 34.52 -14.53
C VAL A 53 15.36 34.68 -13.20
N GLY A 54 15.83 35.88 -12.87
CA GLY A 54 16.59 36.17 -11.65
C GLY A 54 17.87 36.96 -11.92
N LYS A 55 18.96 36.62 -11.22
CA LYS A 55 20.26 37.33 -11.35
C LYS A 55 20.92 37.18 -12.73
N VAL A 56 20.65 36.08 -13.42
CA VAL A 56 21.07 35.84 -14.80
C VAL A 56 19.81 35.50 -15.58
N THR A 57 19.49 36.33 -16.56
CA THR A 57 18.33 36.16 -17.43
C THR A 57 18.75 35.70 -18.81
N GLY A 58 17.88 34.93 -19.48
CA GLY A 58 18.10 34.56 -20.88
C GLY A 58 17.55 33.19 -21.23
N ALA A 59 17.33 32.99 -22.53
CA ALA A 59 16.94 31.70 -23.08
C ALA A 59 18.09 30.70 -22.94
N PHE A 60 17.75 29.44 -22.66
CA PHE A 60 18.71 28.33 -22.70
C PHE A 60 18.11 27.13 -23.40
N SER A 61 18.99 26.35 -24.01
CA SER A 61 18.70 25.06 -24.61
C SER A 61 19.81 24.11 -24.21
N PHE A 62 19.45 22.89 -23.83
CA PHE A 62 20.37 21.82 -23.52
C PHE A 62 19.98 20.60 -24.34
N SER A 63 20.99 19.91 -24.87
CA SER A 63 20.81 18.68 -25.63
C SER A 63 21.98 17.75 -25.34
N TRP A 64 21.65 16.54 -24.92
CA TRP A 64 22.59 15.43 -24.79
C TRP A 64 21.99 14.23 -25.52
N GLN A 65 22.62 13.83 -26.60
CA GLN A 65 22.14 12.80 -27.52
C GLN A 65 23.17 11.68 -27.65
N ASP A 66 22.79 10.62 -28.36
CA ASP A 66 23.64 9.47 -28.67
C ASP A 66 24.21 8.79 -27.42
N LEU A 67 23.44 8.86 -26.32
CA LEU A 67 23.75 8.10 -25.12
C LEU A 67 23.57 6.62 -25.42
N SER A 68 24.56 5.84 -25.01
CA SER A 68 24.60 4.39 -25.17
C SER A 68 24.87 3.71 -23.84
N THR A 69 24.86 2.39 -23.83
CA THR A 69 25.41 1.63 -22.70
C THR A 69 26.85 2.05 -22.42
N GLY A 70 27.18 2.28 -21.16
CA GLY A 70 28.52 2.71 -20.74
C GLY A 70 28.48 3.68 -19.56
N VAL A 71 29.65 4.23 -19.23
CA VAL A 71 29.80 5.26 -18.20
C VAL A 71 29.82 6.63 -18.86
N TRP A 72 28.87 7.48 -18.49
CA TRP A 72 28.74 8.84 -18.97
C TRP A 72 28.87 9.83 -17.81
N ALA A 73 29.45 11.01 -18.09
CA ALA A 73 29.67 12.03 -17.08
C ALA A 73 29.15 13.39 -17.54
N VAL A 74 28.35 14.05 -16.69
CA VAL A 74 28.03 15.47 -16.83
C VAL A 74 29.09 16.27 -16.09
N THR A 75 30.00 16.90 -16.82
CA THR A 75 31.06 17.74 -16.23
C THR A 75 30.77 19.21 -16.52
N SER A 76 31.36 20.10 -15.72
CA SER A 76 31.35 21.54 -16.01
C SER A 76 32.76 21.96 -16.33
N PHE A 77 32.97 22.65 -17.45
CA PHE A 77 34.24 23.29 -17.73
C PHE A 77 34.36 24.57 -16.87
N GLY A 78 35.06 24.46 -15.74
CA GLY A 78 35.31 25.59 -14.84
C GLY A 78 36.77 26.02 -14.92
N GLY A 79 37.03 27.26 -15.36
CA GLY A 79 38.34 27.89 -15.19
C GLY A 79 38.56 28.31 -13.73
N THR A 80 39.81 28.26 -13.29
CA THR A 80 40.25 28.78 -11.98
C THR A 80 39.72 30.21 -11.80
N ASN A 81 38.84 30.43 -10.81
CA ASN A 81 38.09 31.68 -10.50
C ASN A 81 36.68 31.88 -11.11
N LYS A 82 36.03 30.90 -11.74
CA LYS A 82 34.57 30.97 -11.99
C LYS A 82 33.81 29.89 -11.22
N SER A 83 32.81 30.36 -10.49
CA SER A 83 32.02 29.69 -9.46
C SER A 83 31.58 28.26 -9.81
N ASN A 84 31.56 27.42 -8.78
CA ASN A 84 30.92 26.11 -8.72
C ASN A 84 29.65 25.94 -9.59
N LEU A 85 29.58 24.77 -10.22
CA LEU A 85 28.39 23.91 -10.32
C LEU A 85 27.06 24.54 -10.81
N VAL A 86 27.00 25.13 -12.00
CA VAL A 86 25.69 25.51 -12.56
C VAL A 86 25.13 24.38 -13.45
N GLY A 87 24.05 23.73 -12.99
CA GLY A 87 23.16 22.91 -13.84
C GLY A 87 23.44 21.40 -13.96
N LYS A 88 24.54 20.88 -13.41
CA LYS A 88 24.85 19.43 -13.48
C LYS A 88 23.78 18.55 -12.81
N SER A 89 23.48 18.86 -11.55
CA SER A 89 22.44 18.15 -10.80
C SER A 89 21.07 18.34 -11.45
N SER A 90 20.80 19.51 -12.04
CA SER A 90 19.55 19.78 -12.76
C SER A 90 19.35 18.82 -13.95
N VAL A 91 20.40 18.51 -14.72
CA VAL A 91 20.29 17.55 -15.83
C VAL A 91 19.82 16.18 -15.32
N LEU A 92 20.45 15.68 -14.24
CA LEU A 92 20.07 14.39 -13.66
C LEU A 92 18.67 14.42 -13.06
N GLU A 93 18.31 15.47 -12.32
CA GLU A 93 16.98 15.61 -11.73
C GLU A 93 15.86 15.73 -12.78
N ILE A 94 16.12 16.34 -13.95
CA ILE A 94 15.15 16.39 -15.05
C ILE A 94 14.96 15.00 -15.67
N ILE A 95 16.05 14.23 -15.84
CA ILE A 95 15.96 12.83 -16.30
C ILE A 95 15.12 12.01 -15.31
N LEU A 96 15.37 12.14 -14.01
CA LEU A 96 14.61 11.44 -12.98
C LEU A 96 13.15 11.85 -12.97
N TRP A 97 12.86 13.14 -13.10
CA TRP A 97 11.48 13.62 -13.19
C TRP A 97 10.75 12.96 -14.36
N CYS A 98 11.41 12.84 -15.53
CA CYS A 98 10.84 12.15 -16.67
C CYS A 98 10.54 10.68 -16.37
N LEU A 99 11.47 9.95 -15.74
CA LEU A 99 11.29 8.51 -15.46
C LEU A 99 10.32 8.24 -14.31
N ARG A 100 10.22 9.13 -13.33
CA ARG A 100 9.35 9.00 -12.15
C ARG A 100 7.93 9.49 -12.39
N GLY A 101 7.77 10.49 -13.25
CA GLY A 101 6.55 11.30 -13.35
C GLY A 101 6.41 12.34 -12.22
N GLU A 102 7.29 12.30 -11.22
CA GLU A 102 7.28 13.18 -10.04
C GLU A 102 8.65 13.81 -9.81
N VAL A 103 8.65 15.06 -9.34
CA VAL A 103 9.87 15.76 -8.97
C VAL A 103 10.39 15.23 -7.63
N LYS A 104 11.69 14.92 -7.55
CA LYS A 104 12.36 14.55 -6.30
C LYS A 104 13.18 15.70 -5.73
N GLY A 105 14.27 16.08 -6.42
CA GLY A 105 15.23 17.10 -5.96
C GLY A 105 15.38 18.28 -6.92
N LEU A 106 14.55 18.37 -7.97
CA LEU A 106 14.60 19.50 -8.90
C LEU A 106 14.16 20.79 -8.19
N GLN A 107 15.09 21.75 -8.09
CA GLN A 107 14.81 23.05 -7.49
C GLN A 107 13.65 23.75 -8.21
N GLU A 108 12.76 24.36 -7.44
CA GLU A 108 11.55 25.01 -7.97
C GLU A 108 11.89 26.11 -8.99
N ASP A 109 12.95 26.89 -8.75
CA ASP A 109 13.44 27.90 -9.68
C ASP A 109 13.80 27.28 -11.03
N VAL A 110 14.60 26.21 -11.03
CA VAL A 110 15.02 25.53 -12.26
C VAL A 110 13.80 24.96 -12.99
N ARG A 111 12.87 24.36 -12.25
CA ARG A 111 11.60 23.84 -12.79
C ARG A 111 10.78 24.95 -13.45
N SER A 112 10.70 26.13 -12.81
CA SER A 112 9.95 27.28 -13.31
C SER A 112 10.54 27.88 -14.59
N TRP A 113 11.84 27.69 -14.82
CA TRP A 113 12.50 28.15 -16.03
C TRP A 113 12.24 27.26 -17.24
N LEU A 114 11.88 25.99 -17.04
CA LEU A 114 11.64 25.05 -18.13
C LEU A 114 10.37 25.44 -18.88
N SER A 115 10.44 25.32 -20.21
CA SER A 115 9.30 25.51 -21.12
C SER A 115 8.97 24.22 -21.88
N TRP A 116 9.96 23.35 -22.08
CA TRP A 116 9.81 22.09 -22.80
C TRP A 116 10.91 21.11 -22.41
N VAL A 117 10.56 19.83 -22.33
CA VAL A 117 11.46 18.72 -21.98
C VAL A 117 11.13 17.52 -22.87
N GLN A 118 12.17 16.80 -23.27
CA GLN A 118 12.04 15.51 -23.94
C GLN A 118 13.13 14.54 -23.48
N LEU A 119 12.71 13.36 -23.03
CA LEU A 119 13.59 12.24 -22.74
C LEU A 119 13.34 11.13 -23.76
N THR A 120 14.42 10.64 -24.37
CA THR A 120 14.41 9.46 -25.24
C THR A 120 15.15 8.32 -24.55
N PHE A 121 14.57 7.13 -24.62
CA PHE A 121 15.13 5.93 -24.01
C PHE A 121 14.67 4.69 -24.77
N GLN A 122 15.30 3.56 -24.49
CA GLN A 122 14.92 2.26 -25.03
C GLN A 122 14.59 1.28 -23.90
N LEU A 123 13.60 0.43 -24.14
CA LEU A 123 13.27 -0.74 -23.33
C LEU A 123 13.43 -1.98 -24.21
N ASP A 124 14.43 -2.83 -23.92
CA ASP A 124 14.75 -4.00 -24.76
C ASP A 124 14.84 -3.65 -26.26
N MET A 125 15.57 -2.56 -26.57
CA MET A 125 15.75 -1.99 -27.91
C MET A 125 14.50 -1.34 -28.54
N ARG A 126 13.35 -1.30 -27.86
CA ARG A 126 12.18 -0.55 -28.34
C ARG A 126 12.30 0.92 -27.97
N PRO A 127 12.30 1.85 -28.95
CA PRO A 127 12.40 3.28 -28.66
C PRO A 127 11.15 3.82 -27.99
N HIS A 128 11.35 4.67 -26.99
CA HIS A 128 10.33 5.40 -26.27
C HIS A 128 10.73 6.86 -26.14
N THR A 129 9.73 7.75 -26.14
CA THR A 129 9.93 9.18 -25.98
C THR A 129 8.89 9.70 -24.99
N ILE A 130 9.36 10.43 -23.98
CA ILE A 130 8.52 11.26 -23.12
C ILE A 130 8.77 12.70 -23.57
N GLU A 131 7.73 13.41 -23.96
CA GLU A 131 7.83 14.80 -24.40
C GLU A 131 6.71 15.63 -23.80
N PHE A 132 7.05 16.78 -23.23
CA PHE A 132 6.06 17.67 -22.64
C PHE A 132 6.49 19.14 -22.65
N ALA A 133 5.50 20.01 -22.80
CA ALA A 133 5.61 21.42 -22.46
C ALA A 133 5.47 21.60 -20.95
N VAL A 134 6.10 22.63 -20.41
CA VAL A 134 5.94 23.03 -19.00
C VAL A 134 5.17 24.34 -18.97
N ASN A 135 3.88 24.25 -18.66
CA ASN A 135 2.96 25.38 -18.62
C ASN A 135 2.53 25.62 -17.17
N ASN A 136 2.70 26.83 -16.65
CA ASN A 136 2.38 27.15 -15.24
C ASN A 136 3.02 26.14 -14.25
N LYS A 137 4.29 25.79 -14.50
CA LYS A 137 5.07 24.78 -13.76
C LYS A 137 4.57 23.33 -13.91
N GLN A 138 3.47 23.06 -14.61
CA GLN A 138 2.91 21.72 -14.78
C GLN A 138 3.30 21.10 -16.14
N PRO A 139 3.56 19.78 -16.17
CA PRO A 139 3.86 19.07 -17.41
C PRO A 139 2.58 18.82 -18.22
N ASN A 140 2.63 19.12 -19.51
CA ASN A 140 1.58 18.76 -20.47
C ASN A 140 2.21 18.12 -21.71
N GLY A 141 1.93 16.85 -21.92
CA GLY A 141 2.55 16.09 -22.99
C GLY A 141 2.15 14.62 -23.01
N GLU A 142 3.07 13.81 -23.51
CA GLU A 142 2.77 12.43 -23.88
C GLU A 142 3.98 11.49 -23.79
N LEU A 143 3.66 10.22 -23.55
CA LEU A 143 4.57 9.09 -23.66
C LEU A 143 4.27 8.36 -24.97
N LYS A 144 5.30 8.15 -25.78
CA LYS A 144 5.23 7.49 -27.09
C LYS A 144 6.20 6.32 -27.19
N THR A 145 5.90 5.41 -28.11
CA THR A 145 6.85 4.41 -28.59
C THR A 145 6.95 4.46 -30.12
N THR A 146 8.09 4.06 -30.66
CA THR A 146 8.28 3.90 -32.10
C THR A 146 8.23 2.42 -32.44
N ARG A 147 7.30 2.05 -33.32
CA ARG A 147 7.16 0.68 -33.82
C ARG A 147 8.30 0.33 -34.78
N PRO A 148 8.58 -0.97 -35.01
CA PRO A 148 9.63 -1.41 -35.93
C PRO A 148 9.49 -0.88 -37.37
N ASN A 149 8.26 -0.56 -37.80
CA ASN A 149 7.97 0.01 -39.11
C ASN A 149 8.23 1.53 -39.18
N GLY A 150 8.66 2.16 -38.09
CA GLY A 150 8.91 3.60 -37.99
C GLY A 150 7.73 4.43 -37.51
N ASP A 151 6.54 3.84 -37.36
CA ASP A 151 5.36 4.57 -36.90
C ASP A 151 5.48 4.93 -35.42
N CYS A 152 5.06 6.15 -35.09
CA CYS A 152 5.01 6.61 -33.70
C CYS A 152 3.62 6.40 -33.11
N GLU A 153 3.55 5.70 -31.98
CA GLU A 153 2.32 5.40 -31.25
C GLU A 153 2.31 6.10 -29.90
N THR A 154 1.25 6.85 -29.62
CA THR A 154 1.04 7.45 -28.28
C THR A 154 0.53 6.37 -27.32
N ILE A 155 1.29 6.12 -26.26
CA ILE A 155 0.93 5.20 -25.18
C ILE A 155 -0.03 5.89 -24.20
N ALA A 156 0.28 7.13 -23.82
CA ALA A 156 -0.50 7.88 -22.84
C ALA A 156 -0.27 9.39 -22.97
N ARG A 157 -1.25 10.18 -22.50
CA ARG A 157 -1.17 11.65 -22.39
C ARG A 157 -1.36 12.08 -20.95
N PHE A 158 -0.75 13.19 -20.57
CA PHE A 158 -0.85 13.79 -19.25
C PHE A 158 -0.83 15.32 -19.35
N SER A 159 -1.50 15.99 -18.42
CA SER A 159 -1.62 17.46 -18.39
C SER A 159 -1.50 18.06 -17.00
N SER A 160 -1.09 17.28 -16.00
CA SER A 160 -0.83 17.70 -14.63
C SER A 160 0.29 16.86 -14.00
N ASP A 161 0.78 17.27 -12.83
CA ASP A 161 1.75 16.51 -12.06
C ASP A 161 1.22 15.13 -11.67
N GLU A 162 -0.02 15.08 -11.17
CA GLU A 162 -0.67 13.84 -10.76
C GLU A 162 -0.92 12.92 -11.97
N GLY A 163 -1.34 13.49 -13.09
CA GLY A 163 -1.53 12.75 -14.33
C GLY A 163 -0.21 12.17 -14.85
N PHE A 164 0.87 12.95 -14.80
CA PHE A 164 2.18 12.49 -15.24
C PHE A 164 2.72 11.38 -14.34
N ALA A 165 2.60 11.54 -13.02
CA ALA A 165 2.93 10.53 -12.02
C ALA A 165 2.15 9.23 -12.24
N ALA A 166 0.84 9.32 -12.49
CA ALA A 166 -0.03 8.15 -12.71
C ALA A 166 0.33 7.41 -14.01
N VAL A 167 0.60 8.14 -15.10
CA VAL A 167 1.02 7.57 -16.38
C VAL A 167 2.35 6.83 -16.22
N MET A 168 3.36 7.49 -15.64
CA MET A 168 4.67 6.88 -15.46
C MET A 168 4.64 5.71 -14.49
N SER A 169 3.83 5.80 -13.43
CA SER A 169 3.63 4.69 -12.50
C SER A 169 3.03 3.48 -13.20
N SER A 170 1.93 3.66 -13.93
CA SER A 170 1.27 2.55 -14.64
C SER A 170 2.20 1.93 -15.69
N PHE A 171 2.91 2.77 -16.44
CA PHE A 171 3.85 2.32 -17.47
C PHE A 171 5.01 1.52 -16.88
N MET A 172 5.73 2.07 -15.89
CA MET A 172 6.92 1.44 -15.34
C MET A 172 6.59 0.19 -14.52
N MET A 173 5.48 0.20 -13.79
CA MET A 173 5.02 -0.99 -13.07
C MET A 173 4.72 -2.13 -14.03
N ASN A 174 4.09 -1.85 -15.18
CA ASN A 174 3.83 -2.86 -16.21
C ASN A 174 5.13 -3.33 -16.89
N VAL A 175 5.99 -2.39 -17.31
CA VAL A 175 7.25 -2.70 -18.00
C VAL A 175 8.10 -3.66 -17.18
N PHE A 176 8.29 -3.38 -15.89
CA PHE A 176 9.11 -4.18 -14.99
C PHE A 176 8.35 -5.32 -14.29
N ASP A 177 7.09 -5.58 -14.67
CA ASP A 177 6.19 -6.57 -14.04
C ASP A 177 6.15 -6.46 -12.50
N LEU A 178 6.16 -5.22 -12.01
CA LEU A 178 6.18 -4.89 -10.59
C LEU A 178 4.74 -4.91 -10.06
N GLN A 179 4.56 -5.46 -8.86
CA GLN A 179 3.28 -5.45 -8.16
C GLN A 179 3.24 -4.27 -7.17
N PRO A 180 2.14 -3.49 -7.12
CA PRO A 180 2.00 -2.39 -6.18
C PRO A 180 2.04 -2.91 -4.74
N ILE A 181 2.73 -2.20 -3.85
CA ILE A 181 2.95 -2.66 -2.49
C ILE A 181 1.97 -1.94 -1.56
N SER A 182 0.98 -2.66 -1.04
CA SER A 182 0.14 -2.16 0.04
C SER A 182 0.89 -2.21 1.37
N SER A 183 1.05 -1.06 2.02
CA SER A 183 1.45 -0.98 3.42
C SER A 183 0.36 -0.27 4.22
N ARG A 184 0.05 -0.72 5.43
CA ARG A 184 -0.92 -0.05 6.28
C ARG A 184 -0.21 0.94 7.20
N LYS A 185 -0.63 2.20 7.17
CA LYS A 185 -0.16 3.23 8.09
C LYS A 185 -1.03 3.16 9.35
N ASN A 186 -0.40 2.85 10.48
CA ASN A 186 -0.98 2.55 11.81
C ASN A 186 -1.81 1.26 11.92
N ASN A 187 -1.58 0.54 13.03
CA ASN A 187 -2.26 -0.72 13.37
C ASN A 187 -3.65 -0.53 14.03
N ASP A 188 -4.12 0.71 14.17
CA ASP A 188 -5.39 1.03 14.81
C ASP A 188 -6.58 1.09 13.83
N VAL A 189 -7.79 1.16 14.41
CA VAL A 189 -9.07 1.34 13.70
C VAL A 189 -9.00 2.64 12.89
N GLY A 190 -9.15 2.53 11.56
CA GLY A 190 -9.04 3.68 10.63
C GLY A 190 -7.67 3.86 9.97
N GLY A 191 -6.69 2.99 10.22
CA GLY A 191 -5.40 3.04 9.53
C GLY A 191 -5.54 2.96 8.01
N SER A 192 -4.99 3.93 7.29
CA SER A 192 -5.07 4.00 5.84
C SER A 192 -4.09 3.03 5.18
N THR A 193 -4.57 2.26 4.22
CA THR A 193 -3.72 1.47 3.33
C THR A 193 -3.05 2.41 2.34
N VAL A 194 -1.74 2.59 2.47
CA VAL A 194 -0.90 3.33 1.53
C VAL A 194 -0.38 2.33 0.50
N ILE A 195 -0.79 2.52 -0.75
CA ILE A 195 -0.25 1.75 -1.88
C ILE A 195 1.01 2.47 -2.36
N HIS A 196 2.16 1.83 -2.19
CA HIS A 196 3.43 2.25 -2.76
C HIS A 196 3.53 1.72 -4.20
N GLY A 197 3.45 2.63 -5.17
CA GLY A 197 3.67 2.34 -6.58
C GLY A 197 5.10 2.64 -7.02
N TRP A 198 5.24 3.02 -8.30
CA TRP A 198 6.52 3.33 -8.92
C TRP A 198 7.34 4.41 -8.20
N SER A 199 6.70 5.42 -7.61
CA SER A 199 7.40 6.50 -6.90
C SER A 199 8.29 5.99 -5.77
N ALA A 200 7.88 4.93 -5.06
CA ALA A 200 8.69 4.29 -4.03
C ALA A 200 9.78 3.38 -4.61
N LEU A 201 9.51 2.70 -5.73
CA LEU A 201 10.42 1.73 -6.38
C LEU A 201 11.52 2.41 -7.21
N SER A 202 11.23 3.58 -7.77
CA SER A 202 12.13 4.36 -8.61
C SER A 202 13.42 4.81 -7.91
N GLY A 203 13.47 4.78 -6.56
CA GLY A 203 14.68 5.06 -5.79
C GLY A 203 15.84 4.13 -6.12
N ALA A 204 15.58 2.92 -6.65
CA ALA A 204 16.63 2.01 -7.11
C ALA A 204 17.36 2.48 -8.38
N LEU A 205 16.74 3.37 -9.17
CA LEU A 205 17.34 3.87 -10.42
C LEU A 205 18.32 5.04 -10.20
N TYR A 206 18.41 5.58 -8.98
CA TYR A 206 19.18 6.79 -8.72
C TYR A 206 19.88 6.82 -7.38
N PHE A 207 21.20 6.93 -7.45
CA PHE A 207 22.08 7.23 -6.33
C PHE A 207 22.54 8.69 -6.41
N GLY A 208 21.67 9.62 -6.01
CA GLY A 208 22.07 11.00 -5.64
C GLY A 208 23.00 11.08 -4.43
N GLY A 209 23.43 12.30 -4.08
CA GLY A 209 24.51 12.53 -3.10
C GLY A 209 24.32 11.90 -1.72
N GLU A 210 23.42 12.44 -0.88
CA GLU A 210 23.20 11.93 0.47
C GLU A 210 22.00 10.97 0.52
N HIS A 211 22.26 9.67 0.69
CA HIS A 211 21.22 8.70 1.00
C HIS A 211 21.47 8.02 2.33
N LYS A 212 20.41 7.93 3.15
CA LYS A 212 20.37 7.08 4.34
C LYS A 212 20.06 5.60 4.01
N SER A 213 19.70 5.30 2.76
CA SER A 213 19.29 3.97 2.28
C SER A 213 19.82 3.72 0.86
N LEU A 214 20.41 2.55 0.61
CA LEU A 214 20.91 2.15 -0.71
C LEU A 214 19.80 1.61 -1.64
N LEU A 215 18.63 1.24 -1.10
CA LEU A 215 17.54 0.64 -1.87
C LEU A 215 16.19 1.25 -1.48
N GLY A 216 15.75 2.22 -2.28
CA GLY A 216 14.47 2.91 -2.10
C GLY A 216 14.49 3.99 -1.00
N ASP A 217 13.51 4.88 -1.09
CA ASP A 217 13.33 6.02 -0.17
C ASP A 217 12.55 5.64 1.11
N VAL A 218 11.92 4.47 1.13
CA VAL A 218 11.08 3.98 2.23
C VAL A 218 11.68 2.70 2.81
N LEU A 219 12.29 2.80 4.00
CA LEU A 219 12.90 1.69 4.74
C LEU A 219 11.87 0.79 5.47
N MET A 220 10.59 1.14 5.42
CA MET A 220 9.53 0.42 6.13
C MET A 220 9.06 -0.83 5.38
N SER A 221 8.53 -1.80 6.12
CA SER A 221 7.85 -3.00 5.58
C SER A 221 8.72 -3.96 4.75
N GLY A 222 10.06 -3.95 4.94
CA GLY A 222 10.97 -4.84 4.21
C GLY A 222 11.07 -4.54 2.71
N LEU A 223 10.67 -3.34 2.29
CA LEU A 223 10.69 -2.88 0.90
C LEU A 223 12.07 -3.08 0.22
N PRO A 224 13.20 -2.75 0.86
CA PRO A 224 14.53 -2.94 0.26
C PRO A 224 14.83 -4.40 -0.10
N GLY A 225 14.51 -5.33 0.80
CA GLY A 225 14.66 -6.76 0.55
C GLY A 225 13.77 -7.23 -0.60
N ARG A 226 12.52 -6.77 -0.64
CA ARG A 226 11.57 -7.08 -1.72
C ARG A 226 11.99 -6.50 -3.06
N MET A 227 12.53 -5.28 -3.08
CA MET A 227 13.11 -4.69 -4.29
C MET A 227 14.25 -5.56 -4.82
N LEU A 228 15.16 -6.00 -3.95
CA LEU A 228 16.25 -6.87 -4.35
C LEU A 228 15.74 -8.22 -4.89
N GLN A 229 14.71 -8.80 -4.29
CA GLN A 229 14.09 -10.04 -4.79
C GLN A 229 13.44 -9.86 -6.18
N LEU A 230 12.78 -8.72 -6.42
CA LEU A 230 12.21 -8.37 -7.73
C LEU A 230 13.30 -8.11 -8.77
N TYR A 231 14.39 -7.41 -8.41
CA TYR A 231 15.50 -7.10 -9.30
C TYR A 231 16.36 -8.32 -9.64
N VAL A 232 16.58 -9.22 -8.68
CA VAL A 232 17.34 -10.47 -8.87
C VAL A 232 16.51 -11.52 -9.61
N GLY A 233 15.20 -11.31 -9.77
CA GLY A 233 14.30 -12.23 -10.45
C GLY A 233 14.18 -13.55 -9.70
N MET A 234 14.04 -13.51 -8.37
CA MET A 234 13.88 -14.75 -7.60
C MET A 234 12.53 -15.38 -7.92
N PRO A 235 12.49 -16.63 -8.39
CA PRO A 235 11.22 -17.31 -8.66
C PRO A 235 10.43 -17.43 -7.36
N TRP A 236 9.11 -17.31 -7.45
CA TRP A 236 8.12 -17.41 -6.37
C TRP A 236 8.15 -16.28 -5.34
N ALA A 237 8.98 -15.25 -5.51
CA ALA A 237 9.04 -14.13 -4.58
C ALA A 237 7.69 -13.40 -4.48
N SER A 238 7.03 -13.16 -5.61
CA SER A 238 5.71 -12.52 -5.67
C SER A 238 4.63 -13.36 -4.98
N THR A 239 4.57 -14.65 -5.29
CA THR A 239 3.63 -15.61 -4.67
C THR A 239 3.84 -15.71 -3.15
N LEU A 240 5.10 -15.77 -2.69
CA LEU A 240 5.42 -15.78 -1.26
C LEU A 240 4.95 -14.49 -0.57
N ILE A 241 5.21 -13.34 -1.18
CA ILE A 241 4.81 -12.03 -0.63
C ILE A 241 3.28 -11.92 -0.55
N GLN A 242 2.57 -12.31 -1.61
CA GLN A 242 1.11 -12.34 -1.64
C GLN A 242 0.57 -13.26 -0.54
N SER A 243 1.15 -14.46 -0.39
CA SER A 243 0.74 -15.45 0.61
C SER A 243 0.95 -14.95 2.05
N VAL A 244 2.12 -14.37 2.34
CA VAL A 244 2.43 -13.81 3.67
C VAL A 244 1.52 -12.61 3.98
N THR A 245 1.19 -11.78 2.99
CA THR A 245 0.32 -10.62 3.16
C THR A 245 -1.11 -11.05 3.44
N ALA A 246 -1.65 -11.96 2.62
CA ALA A 246 -2.98 -12.54 2.83
C ALA A 246 -3.10 -13.26 4.18
N LYS A 247 -2.07 -14.03 4.58
CA LYS A 247 -2.02 -14.65 5.91
C LYS A 247 -2.11 -13.62 7.04
N LYS A 248 -1.33 -12.54 6.95
CA LYS A 248 -1.32 -11.49 7.96
C LYS A 248 -2.69 -10.79 8.06
N GLU A 249 -3.36 -10.55 6.93
CA GLU A 249 -4.72 -10.00 6.93
C GLU A 249 -5.73 -10.93 7.60
N ILE A 250 -5.66 -12.24 7.33
CA ILE A 250 -6.52 -13.24 7.97
C ILE A 250 -6.26 -13.30 9.48
N ASP A 251 -4.99 -13.37 9.89
CA ASP A 251 -4.61 -13.40 11.31
C ASP A 251 -5.08 -12.13 12.03
N GLN A 252 -5.04 -10.97 11.36
CA GLN A 252 -5.55 -9.71 11.91
C GLN A 252 -7.08 -9.66 11.98
N GLN A 253 -7.79 -10.15 10.97
CA GLN A 253 -9.26 -10.26 11.01
C GLN A 253 -9.72 -11.18 12.15
N ALA A 254 -9.05 -12.31 12.33
CA ALA A 254 -9.33 -13.22 13.44
C ALA A 254 -9.04 -12.57 14.80
N ALA A 255 -7.92 -11.86 14.94
CA ALA A 255 -7.58 -11.14 16.16
C ALA A 255 -8.57 -9.99 16.46
N TYR A 256 -9.07 -9.31 15.42
CA TYR A 256 -10.07 -8.25 15.57
C TYR A 256 -11.41 -8.81 16.07
N LEU A 257 -11.93 -9.85 15.40
CA LEU A 257 -13.18 -10.51 15.81
C LEU A 257 -13.09 -11.06 17.24
N ALA A 258 -11.94 -11.63 17.61
CA ALA A 258 -11.71 -12.09 18.99
C ALA A 258 -11.71 -10.95 20.02
N ARG A 259 -11.16 -9.78 19.67
CA ARG A 259 -11.13 -8.59 20.54
C ARG A 259 -12.51 -7.95 20.68
N GLU A 260 -13.24 -7.82 19.59
CA GLU A 260 -14.60 -7.27 19.59
C GLU A 260 -15.52 -8.15 20.46
N HIS A 261 -15.49 -9.46 20.27
CA HIS A 261 -16.28 -10.39 21.06
C HIS A 261 -15.88 -10.37 22.55
N THR A 262 -14.57 -10.34 22.87
CA THR A 262 -14.12 -10.19 24.27
C THR A 262 -14.63 -8.89 24.88
N SER A 263 -14.61 -7.79 24.12
CA SER A 263 -15.09 -6.50 24.62
C SER A 263 -16.60 -6.50 24.89
N LEU A 264 -17.41 -7.11 24.01
CA LEU A 264 -18.84 -7.30 24.21
C LEU A 264 -19.13 -8.14 25.46
N MET A 265 -18.40 -9.25 25.64
CA MET A 265 -18.54 -10.11 26.81
C MET A 265 -18.22 -9.36 28.12
N THR A 266 -17.17 -8.54 28.14
CA THR A 266 -16.84 -7.73 29.33
C THR A 266 -17.86 -6.63 29.63
N LEU A 267 -18.54 -6.09 28.60
CA LEU A 267 -19.61 -5.12 28.77
C LEU A 267 -20.87 -5.77 29.34
N GLU A 268 -21.22 -6.95 28.84
CA GLU A 268 -22.35 -7.75 29.34
C GLU A 268 -22.11 -8.23 30.78
N GLU A 269 -20.90 -8.69 31.11
CA GLU A 269 -20.54 -9.08 32.48
C GLU A 269 -20.66 -7.91 33.46
N LYS A 270 -20.20 -6.71 33.07
CA LYS A 270 -20.39 -5.49 33.87
C LYS A 270 -21.87 -5.11 34.02
N ALA A 271 -22.68 -5.32 32.99
CA ALA A 271 -24.12 -5.06 33.05
C ALA A 271 -24.81 -6.03 34.03
N LEU A 272 -24.48 -7.33 33.96
CA LEU A 272 -24.95 -8.37 34.88
C LEU A 272 -24.63 -8.03 36.34
N VAL A 273 -23.37 -7.68 36.63
CA VAL A 273 -22.94 -7.30 37.99
C VAL A 273 -23.71 -6.07 38.51
N ARG A 274 -23.99 -5.09 37.64
CA ARG A 274 -24.76 -3.91 38.04
C ARG A 274 -26.22 -4.25 38.37
N VAL A 275 -26.87 -5.05 37.51
CA VAL A 275 -28.28 -5.42 37.70
C VAL A 275 -28.45 -6.32 38.93
N SER A 276 -27.54 -7.27 39.17
CA SER A 276 -27.57 -8.13 40.36
C SER A 276 -27.37 -7.32 41.65
N THR A 277 -26.46 -6.35 41.65
CA THR A 277 -26.27 -5.43 42.79
C THR A 277 -27.52 -4.62 43.09
N HIS A 278 -28.19 -4.10 42.05
CA HIS A 278 -29.45 -3.36 42.22
C HIS A 278 -30.58 -4.26 42.74
N LEU A 279 -30.61 -5.53 42.36
CA LEU A 279 -31.59 -6.52 42.82
C LEU A 279 -31.39 -6.83 44.32
N GLU A 280 -30.15 -7.04 44.75
CA GLU A 280 -29.84 -7.29 46.17
C GLU A 280 -30.14 -6.07 47.05
N GLN A 281 -29.87 -4.85 46.57
CA GLN A 281 -30.29 -3.63 47.24
C GLN A 281 -31.81 -3.53 47.37
N ALA A 282 -32.55 -3.75 46.28
CA ALA A 282 -34.01 -3.71 46.28
C ALA A 282 -34.62 -4.77 47.23
N ARG A 283 -34.04 -5.97 47.30
CA ARG A 283 -34.43 -7.01 48.27
C ARG A 283 -34.16 -6.57 49.72
N SER A 284 -32.99 -6.02 49.99
CA SER A 284 -32.63 -5.50 51.32
C SER A 284 -33.59 -4.41 51.80
N ASP A 285 -33.96 -3.50 50.91
CA ASP A 285 -34.89 -2.41 51.22
C ASP A 285 -36.31 -2.93 51.51
N LEU A 286 -36.76 -3.96 50.78
CA LEU A 286 -38.05 -4.62 51.01
C LEU A 286 -38.10 -5.29 52.39
N VAL A 287 -37.03 -5.98 52.79
CA VAL A 287 -36.92 -6.58 54.13
C VAL A 287 -36.97 -5.51 55.23
N LYS A 288 -36.22 -4.41 55.09
CA LYS A 288 -36.22 -3.30 56.07
C LYS A 288 -37.57 -2.59 56.19
N ILE A 289 -38.35 -2.55 55.12
CA ILE A 289 -39.69 -1.94 55.10
C ILE A 289 -40.71 -2.87 55.73
N THR A 290 -40.56 -4.19 55.59
CA THR A 290 -41.47 -5.17 56.21
C THR A 290 -41.40 -5.14 57.74
N ASP A 291 -40.28 -4.70 58.32
CA ASP A 291 -40.09 -4.50 59.76
C ASP A 291 -40.73 -3.21 60.33
N LYS A 292 -41.21 -2.30 59.46
CA LYS A 292 -41.89 -1.05 59.86
C LYS A 292 -43.31 -1.07 59.30
N ARG A 293 -44.32 -0.66 60.07
CA ARG A 293 -45.70 -0.53 59.54
C ARG A 293 -45.74 0.59 58.50
N VAL A 294 -45.60 0.25 57.23
CA VAL A 294 -45.63 1.16 56.08
C VAL A 294 -46.84 0.86 55.19
N SER A 295 -47.30 1.86 54.44
CA SER A 295 -48.45 1.83 53.53
C SER A 295 -48.33 0.78 52.42
N VAL A 296 -49.41 0.02 52.18
CA VAL A 296 -49.54 -1.05 51.16
C VAL A 296 -49.05 -0.61 49.77
N SER A 297 -49.32 0.65 49.38
CA SER A 297 -48.91 1.23 48.09
C SER A 297 -47.39 1.20 47.84
N THR A 298 -46.58 1.53 48.84
CA THR A 298 -45.11 1.52 48.71
C THR A 298 -44.53 0.11 48.64
N LEU A 299 -45.24 -0.87 49.23
CA LEU A 299 -44.83 -2.27 49.23
C LEU A 299 -45.10 -2.91 47.85
N ASP A 300 -46.21 -2.55 47.20
CA ASP A 300 -46.52 -2.96 45.82
C ASP A 300 -45.51 -2.39 44.81
N GLU A 301 -45.15 -1.10 44.91
CA GLU A 301 -44.14 -0.50 44.02
C GLU A 301 -42.77 -1.19 44.12
N LEU A 302 -42.36 -1.58 45.33
CA LEU A 302 -41.11 -2.29 45.56
C LEU A 302 -41.17 -3.74 45.07
N MET A 303 -42.30 -4.44 45.25
CA MET A 303 -42.48 -5.78 44.70
C MET A 303 -42.44 -5.78 43.17
N ASP A 304 -43.06 -4.80 42.52
CA ASP A 304 -43.00 -4.65 41.06
C ASP A 304 -41.59 -4.32 40.57
N LYS A 305 -40.85 -3.50 41.32
CA LYS A 305 -39.44 -3.23 41.04
C LYS A 305 -38.57 -4.50 41.16
N VAL A 306 -38.78 -5.31 42.19
CA VAL A 306 -38.08 -6.60 42.36
C VAL A 306 -38.44 -7.57 41.24
N ARG A 307 -39.72 -7.68 40.85
CA ARG A 307 -40.15 -8.52 39.73
C ARG A 307 -39.50 -8.10 38.41
N THR A 308 -39.46 -6.79 38.15
CA THR A 308 -38.86 -6.24 36.93
C THR A 308 -37.35 -6.51 36.87
N LEU A 309 -36.64 -6.27 37.97
CA LEU A 309 -35.21 -6.54 38.06
C LEU A 309 -34.89 -8.04 37.95
N THR A 310 -35.72 -8.90 38.56
CA THR A 310 -35.56 -10.37 38.46
C THR A 310 -35.71 -10.83 37.01
N LYS A 311 -36.69 -10.28 36.27
CA LYS A 311 -36.85 -10.56 34.85
C LYS A 311 -35.65 -10.11 34.03
N GLN A 312 -35.12 -8.92 34.29
CA GLN A 312 -33.93 -8.40 33.61
C GLN A 312 -32.69 -9.27 33.85
N VAL A 313 -32.51 -9.82 35.07
CA VAL A 313 -31.42 -10.76 35.36
C VAL A 313 -31.56 -12.04 34.53
N LEU A 314 -32.73 -12.67 34.53
CA LEU A 314 -33.01 -13.88 33.75
C LEU A 314 -32.77 -13.68 32.24
N ASP A 315 -33.24 -12.55 31.70
CA ASP A 315 -33.05 -12.21 30.28
C ASP A 315 -31.55 -12.04 29.97
N SER A 316 -30.79 -11.37 30.84
CA SER A 316 -29.35 -11.17 30.66
C SER A 316 -28.52 -12.47 30.80
N GLU A 317 -28.90 -13.39 31.69
CA GLU A 317 -28.27 -14.71 31.80
C GLU A 317 -28.53 -15.57 30.56
N HIS A 318 -29.74 -15.51 30.00
CA HIS A 318 -30.08 -16.24 28.79
C HIS A 318 -29.31 -15.73 27.56
N ILE A 319 -29.06 -14.41 27.49
CA ILE A 319 -28.22 -13.81 26.43
C ILE A 319 -26.76 -14.27 26.59
N ALA A 320 -26.22 -14.23 27.81
CA ALA A 320 -24.85 -14.67 28.09
C ALA A 320 -24.62 -16.16 27.76
N ALA A 321 -25.60 -17.03 28.08
CA ALA A 321 -25.54 -18.45 27.73
C ALA A 321 -25.53 -18.69 26.21
N LYS A 322 -26.31 -17.89 25.46
CA LYS A 322 -26.35 -17.94 24.00
C LYS A 322 -25.01 -17.50 23.39
N ALA A 323 -24.43 -16.41 23.89
CA ALA A 323 -23.11 -15.92 23.46
C ALA A 323 -21.99 -16.95 23.71
N LEU A 324 -22.04 -17.70 24.82
CA LEU A 324 -21.07 -18.75 25.14
C LEU A 324 -21.21 -19.97 24.20
N THR A 325 -22.42 -20.27 23.76
CA THR A 325 -22.71 -21.29 22.76
C THR A 325 -22.23 -20.87 21.37
N GLU A 326 -22.40 -19.61 21.00
CA GLU A 326 -21.85 -19.03 19.76
C GLU A 326 -20.30 -19.02 19.80
N MET A 327 -19.67 -18.75 20.95
CA MET A 327 -18.21 -18.80 21.12
C MET A 327 -17.64 -20.21 20.90
N THR A 328 -18.32 -21.24 21.42
CA THR A 328 -17.90 -22.64 21.24
C THR A 328 -18.08 -23.09 19.79
N ALA A 329 -19.13 -22.65 19.10
CA ALA A 329 -19.32 -22.87 17.66
C ALA A 329 -18.29 -22.13 16.79
N LEU A 330 -17.94 -20.89 17.15
CA LEU A 330 -16.91 -20.11 16.44
C LEU A 330 -15.52 -20.71 16.65
N ARG A 331 -15.18 -21.17 17.86
CA ARG A 331 -13.92 -21.88 18.12
C ARG A 331 -13.82 -23.19 17.35
N SER A 332 -14.88 -24.00 17.30
CA SER A 332 -14.87 -25.24 16.52
C SER A 332 -14.75 -24.95 15.02
N SER A 333 -15.35 -23.88 14.51
CA SER A 333 -15.16 -23.44 13.12
C SER A 333 -13.75 -22.92 12.84
N SER A 334 -13.14 -22.19 13.79
CA SER A 334 -11.76 -21.68 13.69
C SER A 334 -10.73 -22.80 13.79
N ASP A 335 -10.98 -23.83 14.60
CA ASP A 335 -10.10 -25.00 14.68
C ASP A 335 -10.26 -25.88 13.43
N GLY A 336 -11.45 -25.95 12.83
CA GLY A 336 -11.65 -26.52 11.49
C GLY A 336 -10.87 -25.76 10.41
N VAL A 337 -10.83 -24.42 10.48
CA VAL A 337 -10.02 -23.59 9.58
C VAL A 337 -8.51 -23.73 9.84
N ARG A 338 -8.07 -23.97 11.09
CA ARG A 338 -6.67 -24.27 11.41
C ARG A 338 -6.21 -25.65 10.92
N ILE A 339 -7.09 -26.64 10.93
CA ILE A 339 -6.82 -27.97 10.34
C ILE A 339 -6.77 -27.89 8.80
N LEU A 340 -7.47 -26.93 8.19
CA LEU A 340 -7.44 -26.63 6.75
C LEU A 340 -6.33 -25.63 6.34
N ALA A 341 -5.47 -25.18 7.27
CA ALA A 341 -4.42 -24.20 7.03
C ALA A 341 -2.98 -24.74 7.25
N LEU A 342 -2.83 -26.08 7.31
CA LEU A 342 -1.55 -26.79 7.17
C LEU A 342 -1.48 -27.50 5.82
#